data_AF-A0ABD6MBC0-F1
#
_entry.id   AF-A0ABD6MBC0-F1
#
_cell.length_a   1.000
_cell.length_b   1.000
_cell.length_c   1.000
_cell.angle_alpha   90.00
_cell.angle_beta   90.00
_cell.angle_gamma   90.00
#
_symmetry.space_group_name_H-M   'P 1'
#
loop_
_entity.id
_entity.type
_entity.pdbx_description
1 polymer ?
#
loop_
_entity_poly.entity_id
_entity_poly.type
_entity_poly.pdbx_seq_one_letter_code
_entity_poly.pdbx_strand_id
1 'polypeptide(L)'
;MPSEERRPELAPEPLTAAERVAVNVKALRMQRGWTQDQLADRMGHKSPQTVWSAEVGRRRITVNDLVDFAEALGVTPESLMSDTPESAGTGSPVYEVTTDDGTTRAITADTVDPGETWTSFYLRETQVFLAPTARILGIRLLSREAPDA
;
A
#
# COMPACT_ATOMS: atom_id res chain seq x y z
N MET A 1 39.67 35.91 20.65
CA MET A 1 38.32 35.76 20.09
C MET A 1 38.09 34.26 19.92
N PRO A 2 37.15 33.65 20.67
CA PRO A 2 36.90 32.22 20.55
C PRO A 2 36.26 31.93 19.19
N SER A 3 36.66 30.81 18.59
CA SER A 3 36.13 30.30 17.34
C SER A 3 34.63 30.13 17.44
N GLU A 4 33.91 30.71 16.50
CA GLU A 4 32.47 30.56 16.35
C GLU A 4 32.19 29.08 16.05
N GLU A 5 31.79 28.36 17.11
CA GLU A 5 31.34 26.99 17.05
C GLU A 5 30.13 26.99 16.11
N ARG A 6 30.35 26.65 14.83
CA ARG A 6 29.27 26.47 13.86
C ARG A 6 28.35 25.40 14.43
N ARG A 7 27.26 25.83 15.08
CA ARG A 7 26.16 24.96 15.47
C ARG A 7 25.82 24.14 14.23
N PRO A 8 25.81 22.81 14.29
CA PRO A 8 25.40 22.02 13.15
C PRO A 8 24.00 22.52 12.74
N GLU A 9 23.87 22.90 11.46
CA GLU A 9 22.57 23.20 10.85
C GLU A 9 21.72 21.94 11.07
N LEU A 10 20.80 22.02 12.03
CA LEU A 10 19.92 20.91 12.37
C LEU A 10 19.23 20.50 11.06
N ALA A 11 19.50 19.29 10.60
CA ALA A 11 18.64 18.65 9.62
C ALA A 11 17.18 18.82 10.11
N PRO A 12 16.21 19.07 9.21
CA PRO A 12 14.82 19.22 9.62
C PRO A 12 14.45 18.08 10.56
N GLU A 13 13.92 18.41 11.74
CA GLU A 13 13.50 17.43 12.73
C GLU A 13 12.64 16.37 12.02
N PRO A 14 12.91 15.07 12.22
CA PRO A 14 12.16 14.03 11.53
C PRO A 14 10.67 14.19 11.84
N LEU A 15 9.84 14.08 10.80
CA LEU A 15 8.39 14.18 10.95
C LEU A 15 7.92 13.28 12.08
N THR A 16 7.08 13.81 12.95
CA THR A 16 6.37 12.98 13.92
C THR A 16 5.51 11.96 13.18
N ALA A 17 5.20 10.83 13.83
CA ALA A 17 4.34 9.81 13.23
C ALA A 17 2.99 10.38 12.75
N ALA A 18 2.42 11.36 13.47
CA ALA A 18 1.17 11.99 13.09
C ALA A 18 1.31 12.87 11.83
N GLU A 19 2.39 13.66 11.72
CA GLU A 19 2.67 14.47 10.53
C GLU A 19 2.93 13.60 9.31
N ARG A 20 3.64 12.48 9.49
CA ARG A 20 3.89 11.50 8.45
C ARG A 20 2.61 10.89 7.91
N VAL A 21 1.70 10.47 8.79
CA VAL A 21 0.38 9.96 8.39
C VAL A 21 -0.39 11.03 7.62
N ALA A 22 -0.39 12.29 8.08
CA ALA A 22 -1.08 13.39 7.38
C ALA A 22 -0.54 13.61 5.95
N VAL A 23 0.78 13.61 5.78
CA VAL A 23 1.45 13.73 4.48
C VAL A 23 1.10 12.55 3.58
N ASN A 24 1.17 11.32 4.11
CA ASN A 24 0.93 10.10 3.36
C ASN A 24 -0.53 9.95 2.91
N VAL A 25 -1.49 10.30 3.78
CA VAL A 25 -2.92 10.35 3.42
C VAL A 25 -3.15 11.31 2.26
N LYS A 26 -2.59 12.53 2.33
CA LYS A 26 -2.72 13.52 1.25
C LYS A 26 -2.08 13.02 -0.05
N ALA A 27 -0.88 12.46 0.03
CA ALA A 27 -0.15 11.95 -1.13
C ALA A 27 -0.91 10.83 -1.83
N LEU A 28 -1.36 9.81 -1.09
CA LEU A 28 -2.10 8.67 -1.64
C LEU A 28 -3.45 9.09 -2.22
N ARG A 29 -4.14 10.05 -1.58
CA ARG A 29 -5.38 10.64 -2.12
C ARG A 29 -5.12 11.33 -3.46
N MET A 30 -4.08 12.15 -3.54
CA MET A 30 -3.71 12.87 -4.77
C MET A 30 -3.28 11.93 -5.88
N GLN A 31 -2.49 10.89 -5.59
CA GLN A 31 -2.09 9.87 -6.56
C GLN A 31 -3.29 9.15 -7.18
N ARG A 32 -4.36 8.96 -6.42
CA ARG A 32 -5.62 8.35 -6.88
C ARG A 32 -6.55 9.35 -7.58
N GLY A 33 -6.17 10.63 -7.67
CA GLY A 33 -7.00 11.69 -8.25
C GLY A 33 -8.26 12.01 -7.44
N TRP A 34 -8.28 11.67 -6.14
CA TRP A 34 -9.46 11.83 -5.30
C TRP A 34 -9.55 13.23 -4.67
N THR A 35 -10.76 13.78 -4.58
CA THR A 35 -11.05 14.95 -3.76
C THR A 35 -11.11 14.57 -2.28
N GLN A 36 -11.02 15.56 -1.38
CA GLN A 36 -11.17 15.31 0.07
C GLN A 36 -12.55 14.78 0.42
N ASP A 37 -13.56 15.20 -0.32
CA ASP A 37 -14.94 14.72 -0.21
C ASP A 37 -15.06 13.24 -0.59
N GLN A 38 -14.46 12.84 -1.72
CA GLN A 38 -14.40 11.44 -2.15
C GLN A 38 -13.66 10.53 -1.16
N LEU A 39 -12.63 11.02 -0.48
CA LEU A 39 -11.96 10.25 0.58
C LEU A 39 -12.84 10.17 1.82
N ALA A 40 -13.51 11.26 2.19
CA ALA A 40 -14.39 11.29 3.36
C ALA A 40 -15.59 10.34 3.22
N ASP A 41 -16.16 10.24 2.00
CA ASP A 41 -17.17 9.25 1.67
C ASP A 41 -16.69 7.81 1.86
N ARG A 42 -15.47 7.51 1.40
CA ARG A 42 -14.86 6.17 1.53
C ARG A 42 -14.56 5.79 2.98
N MET A 43 -14.35 6.76 3.86
CA MET A 43 -14.19 6.55 5.31
C MET A 43 -15.53 6.31 6.05
N GLY A 44 -16.63 6.06 5.33
CA GLY A 44 -17.96 5.91 5.92
C GLY A 44 -18.70 7.24 6.06
N HIS A 45 -18.69 8.07 5.00
CA HIS A 45 -19.40 9.36 4.94
C HIS A 45 -19.01 10.36 6.04
N LYS A 46 -17.70 10.48 6.30
CA LYS A 46 -17.17 11.57 7.14
C LYS A 46 -17.25 12.91 6.42
N SER A 47 -17.00 14.00 7.15
CA SER A 47 -16.94 15.33 6.55
C SER A 47 -15.63 15.56 5.77
N PRO A 48 -15.67 16.23 4.60
CA PRO A 48 -14.47 16.68 3.89
C PRO A 48 -13.55 17.56 4.77
N GLN A 49 -14.11 18.30 5.73
CA GLN A 49 -13.33 19.11 6.67
C GLN A 49 -12.51 18.25 7.63
N THR A 50 -12.98 17.05 7.98
CA THR A 50 -12.24 16.09 8.82
C THR A 50 -11.00 15.57 8.08
N VAL A 51 -11.14 15.32 6.77
CA VAL A 51 -10.02 14.94 5.90
C VAL A 51 -9.05 16.11 5.75
N TRP A 52 -9.54 17.29 5.38
CA TRP A 52 -8.69 18.48 5.22
C TRP A 52 -7.89 18.81 6.48
N SER A 53 -8.56 18.84 7.63
CA SER A 53 -7.90 19.16 8.91
C SER A 53 -6.88 18.12 9.35
N ALA A 54 -7.05 16.84 8.98
CA ALA A 54 -6.02 15.82 9.15
C ALA A 54 -4.81 16.10 8.24
N GLU A 55 -5.05 16.29 6.94
CA GLU A 55 -3.99 16.47 5.93
C GLU A 55 -3.10 17.69 6.18
N VAL A 56 -3.64 18.74 6.81
CA VAL A 56 -2.88 19.96 7.15
C VAL A 56 -2.41 19.98 8.61
N GLY A 57 -2.55 18.88 9.35
CA GLY A 57 -2.09 18.75 10.73
C GLY A 57 -2.86 19.60 11.76
N ARG A 58 -4.03 20.13 11.39
CA ARG A 58 -4.87 20.97 12.28
C ARG A 58 -5.68 20.17 13.29
N ARG A 59 -5.85 18.87 13.06
CA ARG A 59 -6.47 17.97 14.03
C ARG A 59 -5.52 16.86 14.44
N ARG A 60 -5.69 16.39 15.67
CA ARG A 60 -5.05 15.16 16.12
C ARG A 60 -5.63 13.97 15.35
N ILE A 61 -4.73 13.14 14.80
CA ILE A 61 -5.07 11.85 14.22
C ILE A 61 -5.11 10.82 15.37
N THR A 62 -6.25 10.17 15.55
CA THR A 62 -6.41 9.07 16.50
C THR A 62 -6.04 7.73 15.85
N VAL A 63 -5.91 6.67 16.65
CA VAL A 63 -5.70 5.32 16.12
C VAL A 63 -6.87 4.88 15.23
N ASN A 64 -8.11 5.22 15.60
CA ASN A 64 -9.28 4.94 14.77
C ASN A 64 -9.20 5.70 13.44
N ASP A 65 -8.78 6.97 13.45
CA ASP A 65 -8.58 7.72 12.20
C ASP A 65 -7.55 7.07 11.29
N LEU A 66 -6.44 6.57 11.87
CA LEU A 66 -5.40 5.88 11.11
C LEU A 66 -5.96 4.64 10.41
N VAL A 67 -6.76 3.83 11.12
CA VAL A 67 -7.42 2.65 10.55
C VAL A 67 -8.42 3.04 9.46
N ASP A 68 -9.28 4.02 9.73
CA ASP A 68 -10.28 4.48 8.76
C ASP A 68 -9.63 5.02 7.47
N PHE A 69 -8.53 5.77 7.60
CA PHE A 69 -7.76 6.24 6.45
C PHE A 69 -7.11 5.09 5.68
N ALA A 70 -6.52 4.13 6.40
CA ALA A 70 -5.87 2.97 5.80
C ALA A 70 -6.87 2.15 4.98
N GLU A 71 -8.03 1.84 5.55
CA GLU A 71 -9.11 1.12 4.88
C GLU A 71 -9.63 1.89 3.66
N ALA A 72 -9.93 3.18 3.81
CA ALA A 72 -10.44 4.01 2.72
C ALA A 72 -9.46 4.15 1.54
N LEU A 73 -8.15 4.13 1.82
CA LEU A 73 -7.09 4.23 0.82
C LEU A 73 -6.66 2.85 0.27
N GLY A 74 -7.13 1.75 0.87
CA GLY A 74 -6.67 0.40 0.54
C GLY A 74 -5.19 0.23 0.83
N VAL A 75 -4.73 0.70 1.99
CA VAL A 75 -3.35 0.56 2.51
C VAL A 75 -3.38 -0.01 3.92
N THR A 76 -2.22 -0.42 4.45
CA THR A 76 -2.10 -0.80 5.87
C THR A 76 -1.80 0.42 6.74
N PRO A 77 -2.20 0.43 8.03
CA PRO A 77 -1.82 1.48 8.98
C PRO A 77 -0.30 1.69 9.07
N GLU A 78 0.49 0.62 9.01
CA GLU A 78 1.96 0.67 9.00
C GLU A 78 2.52 1.42 7.77
N SER A 79 1.92 1.22 6.59
CA SER A 79 2.31 1.93 5.37
C SER A 79 2.07 3.44 5.50
N LEU A 80 0.95 3.85 6.10
CA LEU A 80 0.69 5.27 6.38
C LEU A 80 1.69 5.87 7.37
N MET A 81 2.33 5.07 8.21
CA MET A 81 3.37 5.50 9.15
C MET A 81 4.80 5.36 8.59
N SER A 82 4.97 4.92 7.35
CA SER A 82 6.28 4.69 6.74
C SER A 82 6.79 5.93 5.98
N ASP A 83 8.09 6.02 5.74
CA ASP A 83 8.67 7.09 4.90
C ASP A 83 8.18 7.04 3.45
N THR A 84 7.85 5.84 2.97
CA THR A 84 7.30 5.59 1.64
C THR A 84 5.97 4.85 1.80
N PRO A 85 4.82 5.54 1.75
CA PRO A 85 3.53 4.88 1.85
C PRO A 85 3.25 4.08 0.58
N GLU A 86 3.43 2.76 0.63
CA GLU A 86 3.02 1.85 -0.43
C GLU A 86 1.52 1.57 -0.36
N SER A 87 0.87 1.43 -1.53
CA SER A 87 -0.47 0.86 -1.59
C SER A 87 -0.46 -0.52 -0.90
N ALA A 88 -1.50 -0.91 -0.14
CA ALA A 88 -1.48 -2.23 0.54
C ALA A 88 -1.18 -3.30 -0.51
N GLY A 89 -0.02 -3.88 -0.32
CA GLY A 89 0.70 -4.67 -1.29
C GLY A 89 2.08 -4.88 -0.73
N THR A 90 2.16 -5.28 0.56
CA THR A 90 3.30 -6.01 1.11
C THR A 90 3.63 -7.08 0.07
N GLY A 91 4.67 -6.85 -0.74
CA GLY A 91 5.12 -7.65 -1.88
C GLY A 91 4.00 -8.37 -2.61
N SER A 92 3.59 -7.86 -3.78
CA SER A 92 2.61 -8.52 -4.64
C SER A 92 2.82 -10.05 -4.60
N PRO A 93 1.84 -10.84 -4.12
CA PRO A 93 2.09 -12.21 -3.69
C PRO A 93 2.76 -13.02 -4.80
N VAL A 94 3.82 -13.74 -4.47
CA VAL A 94 4.52 -14.59 -5.44
C VAL A 94 3.98 -16.01 -5.33
N TYR A 95 3.34 -16.47 -6.40
CA TYR A 95 2.85 -17.83 -6.55
C TYR A 95 3.86 -18.68 -7.31
N GLU A 96 4.22 -19.83 -6.75
CA GLU A 96 4.82 -20.92 -7.51
C GLU A 96 3.71 -21.66 -8.25
N VAL A 97 3.85 -21.73 -9.57
CA VAL A 97 2.95 -22.47 -10.45
C VAL A 97 3.74 -23.60 -11.09
N THR A 98 3.33 -24.83 -10.81
CA THR A 98 3.90 -26.03 -11.42
C THR A 98 2.94 -26.53 -12.50
N THR A 99 3.45 -26.71 -13.72
CA THR A 99 2.70 -27.25 -14.85
C THR A 99 3.04 -28.72 -15.13
N ASP A 100 2.16 -29.39 -15.88
CA ASP A 100 2.25 -30.81 -16.25
C ASP A 100 3.49 -31.18 -17.08
N ASP A 101 4.09 -30.20 -17.75
CA ASP A 101 5.38 -30.29 -18.44
C ASP A 101 6.60 -30.32 -17.48
N GLY A 102 6.36 -30.23 -16.17
CA GLY A 102 7.40 -30.18 -15.13
C GLY A 102 8.00 -28.79 -14.93
N THR A 103 7.53 -27.76 -15.65
CA THR A 103 8.00 -26.40 -15.49
C THR A 103 7.44 -25.80 -14.20
N THR A 104 8.30 -25.17 -13.40
CA THR A 104 7.90 -24.41 -12.21
C THR A 104 8.25 -22.94 -12.41
N ARG A 105 7.28 -22.05 -12.17
CA ARG A 105 7.42 -20.60 -12.40
C ARG A 105 6.95 -19.81 -11.19
N ALA A 106 7.70 -18.78 -10.83
CA ALA A 106 7.27 -17.77 -9.86
C ALA A 106 6.47 -16.66 -10.58
N ILE A 107 5.24 -16.42 -10.15
CA ILE A 107 4.29 -15.46 -10.73
C ILE A 107 3.86 -14.48 -9.64
N THR A 108 4.18 -13.20 -9.83
CA THR A 108 3.75 -12.10 -8.97
C THR A 108 2.31 -11.71 -9.33
N ALA A 109 1.35 -11.91 -8.42
CA ALA A 109 -0.07 -11.64 -8.65
C ALA A 109 -0.78 -11.27 -7.34
N ASP A 110 -1.76 -10.37 -7.37
CA ASP A 110 -2.64 -10.08 -6.24
C ASP A 110 -3.92 -10.93 -6.25
N THR A 111 -4.36 -11.38 -7.43
CA THR A 111 -5.54 -12.23 -7.62
C THR A 111 -5.22 -13.47 -8.45
N VAL A 112 -5.74 -14.63 -8.04
CA VAL A 112 -5.70 -15.88 -8.82
C VAL A 112 -7.13 -16.38 -9.03
N ASP A 113 -7.52 -16.56 -10.28
CA ASP A 113 -8.83 -17.08 -10.68
C ASP A 113 -8.64 -18.46 -11.35
N PRO A 114 -8.84 -19.56 -10.60
CA PRO A 114 -8.82 -20.91 -11.14
C PRO A 114 -10.16 -21.24 -11.81
N GLY A 115 -10.36 -20.73 -13.02
CA GLY A 115 -11.50 -21.10 -13.85
C GLY A 115 -11.48 -22.58 -14.26
N GLU A 116 -12.61 -23.09 -14.74
CA GLU A 116 -12.74 -24.51 -15.14
C GLU A 116 -11.77 -24.89 -16.27
N THR A 117 -11.60 -24.01 -17.25
CA THR A 117 -10.76 -24.27 -18.44
C THR A 117 -9.40 -23.58 -18.33
N TRP A 118 -9.36 -22.40 -17.72
CA TRP A 118 -8.19 -21.53 -17.67
C TRP A 118 -7.98 -20.99 -16.28
N THR A 119 -6.74 -21.04 -15.80
CA THR A 119 -6.33 -20.37 -14.57
C THR A 119 -5.62 -19.08 -14.92
N SER A 120 -6.14 -17.97 -14.40
CA SER A 120 -5.64 -16.62 -14.63
C SER A 120 -5.00 -16.06 -13.36
N PHE A 121 -3.90 -15.34 -13.53
CA PHE A 121 -3.25 -14.60 -12.46
C PHE A 121 -3.22 -13.14 -12.88
N TYR A 122 -3.65 -12.28 -11.97
CA TYR A 122 -3.73 -10.84 -12.17
C TYR A 122 -2.79 -10.13 -11.22
N LEU A 123 -2.15 -9.08 -11.72
CA LEU A 123 -1.49 -8.07 -10.90
C LEU A 123 -2.25 -6.76 -11.12
N ARG A 124 -2.99 -6.33 -10.08
CA ARG A 124 -3.98 -5.27 -10.17
C ARG A 124 -5.06 -5.67 -11.18
N GLU A 125 -5.16 -4.96 -12.30
CA GLU A 125 -6.14 -5.25 -13.36
C GLU A 125 -5.51 -5.95 -14.58
N THR A 126 -4.20 -6.20 -14.55
CA THR A 126 -3.46 -6.78 -15.68
C THR A 126 -3.31 -8.28 -15.51
N GLN A 127 -3.77 -9.07 -16.48
CA GLN A 127 -3.48 -10.51 -16.51
C GLN A 127 -1.99 -10.72 -16.79
N VAL A 128 -1.27 -11.26 -15.81
CA VAL A 128 0.17 -11.50 -15.88
C VAL A 128 0.52 -12.94 -16.26
N PHE A 129 -0.39 -13.88 -16.02
CA PHE A 129 -0.23 -15.27 -16.41
C PHE A 129 -1.58 -15.94 -16.69
N LEU A 130 -1.58 -16.83 -17.67
CA LEU A 130 -2.72 -17.61 -18.10
C LEU A 130 -2.24 -19.00 -18.53
N ALA A 131 -2.81 -20.05 -17.96
CA ALA A 131 -2.54 -21.42 -18.36
C ALA A 131 -3.82 -22.26 -18.35
N PRO A 132 -3.92 -23.32 -19.17
CA PRO A 132 -5.05 -24.24 -19.08
C PRO A 132 -5.09 -24.87 -17.68
N THR A 133 -6.25 -24.86 -17.01
CA THR A 133 -6.37 -25.37 -15.63
C THR A 133 -5.95 -26.83 -15.53
N ALA A 134 -6.27 -27.63 -16.55
CA ALA A 134 -5.87 -29.04 -16.65
C ALA A 134 -4.34 -29.26 -16.67
N ARG A 135 -3.55 -28.22 -16.98
CA ARG A 135 -2.08 -28.28 -16.97
C ARG A 135 -1.47 -27.84 -15.66
N ILE A 136 -2.22 -27.22 -14.75
CA ILE A 136 -1.68 -26.79 -13.47
C ILE A 136 -1.72 -27.97 -12.50
N LEU A 137 -0.55 -28.42 -12.09
CA LEU A 137 -0.39 -29.47 -11.07
C LEU A 137 -0.44 -28.90 -9.66
N GLY A 138 -0.03 -27.64 -9.48
CA GLY A 138 -0.06 -26.99 -8.17
C GLY A 138 0.15 -25.48 -8.26
N ILE A 139 -0.48 -24.78 -7.33
CA ILE A 139 -0.29 -23.35 -7.09
C ILE A 139 0.02 -23.21 -5.61
N ARG A 140 1.19 -22.65 -5.27
CA ARG A 140 1.62 -22.42 -3.89
C ARG A 140 2.02 -20.99 -3.69
N LEU A 141 1.53 -20.35 -2.64
CA LEU A 141 2.03 -19.04 -2.23
C LEU A 141 3.43 -19.20 -1.60
N LEU A 142 4.46 -18.62 -2.22
CA LEU A 142 5.85 -18.72 -1.76
C LEU A 142 6.19 -17.69 -0.68
N SER A 143 5.75 -16.45 -0.87
CA SER A 143 5.98 -15.37 0.09
C SER A 143 5.03 -14.20 -0.17
N ARG A 144 4.56 -13.54 0.90
CA ARG A 144 4.24 -12.10 0.83
C ARG A 144 5.56 -11.42 1.11
N GLU A 145 6.26 -10.98 0.08
CA GLU A 145 7.59 -10.40 0.24
C GLU A 145 7.46 -9.08 1.02
N ALA A 146 7.75 -9.09 2.32
CA ALA A 146 8.09 -7.86 3.02
C ALA A 146 9.48 -7.45 2.53
N PRO A 147 9.67 -6.26 1.94
CA PRO A 147 11.00 -5.86 1.52
C PRO A 147 11.89 -5.71 2.76
N ASP A 148 13.05 -6.33 2.68
CA ASP A 148 14.13 -6.27 3.65
C ASP A 148 14.61 -4.82 3.83
N ALA A 149 14.74 -4.43 5.10
CA ALA A 149 15.51 -3.32 5.70
C ALA A 149 15.22 -1.87 5.28
#